data_AF-A0A349N077-F1
#
_entry.id   AF-A0A349N077-F1
#
_cell.length_a   1.000
_cell.length_b   1.000
_cell.length_c   1.000
_cell.angle_alpha   90.00
_cell.angle_beta   90.00
_cell.angle_gamma   90.00
#
_symmetry.space_group_name_H-M   'P 1'
#
loop_
_entity.id
_entity.type
_entity.pdbx_description
1 polymer ?
#
loop_
_entity_poly.entity_id
_entity_poly.type
_entity_poly.pdbx_seq_one_letter_code
_entity_poly.pdbx_strand_id
1 'polypeptide(L)'
;MSVSYIKISMSALHHNMKVIRSRLPAEVRILATVKANAYGHGAVRTLQAALEEGFCAGSVARIEEGQELREAGFTCPVYTLGLPLPEEMEAGIEADLTMPVDDTVDLCALDRAAEARGKTARVMIAVDTGMNRIGVHPEDTDALWGKMGRFSHIQVCGTFTHMATADHKDKGAALRQLDRFDEALSHMKHDGGFAVSAANSAGVVDIPRSWYNLARPGIILYGIQPSDVMTNRLDLRPAMSLVSHVVHVQTLHKGEAVGYGGTFVADRDMKTATIPIGYADGYLRAQSNKADILIGGKR
;
A
#
# COMPACT_ATOMS: atom_id res chain seq x y z
N MET A 1 -29.41 -8.17 0.55
CA MET A 1 -27.95 -8.35 0.49
C MET A 1 -27.60 -8.88 -0.89
N SER A 2 -26.50 -8.43 -1.50
CA SER A 2 -26.02 -9.01 -2.76
C SER A 2 -25.76 -10.52 -2.58
N VAL A 3 -25.98 -11.32 -3.63
CA VAL A 3 -25.78 -12.78 -3.57
C VAL A 3 -24.30 -13.13 -3.42
N SER A 4 -23.43 -12.31 -3.99
CA SER A 4 -21.97 -12.35 -3.81
C SER A 4 -21.49 -11.04 -3.20
N TYR A 5 -20.63 -11.10 -2.19
CA TYR A 5 -20.12 -9.92 -1.50
C TYR A 5 -18.75 -10.17 -0.87
N ILE A 6 -18.02 -9.06 -0.69
CA ILE A 6 -16.81 -9.03 0.12
C ILE A 6 -17.19 -8.63 1.54
N LYS A 7 -16.81 -9.45 2.52
CA LYS A 7 -16.91 -9.15 3.94
C LYS A 7 -15.57 -8.68 4.46
N ILE A 8 -15.54 -7.48 5.03
CA ILE A 8 -14.37 -6.92 5.69
C ILE A 8 -14.58 -6.97 7.21
N SER A 9 -13.65 -7.58 7.92
CA SER A 9 -13.66 -7.66 9.38
C SER A 9 -12.91 -6.47 9.99
N MET A 10 -13.65 -5.50 10.51
CA MET A 10 -13.06 -4.36 11.21
C MET A 10 -12.29 -4.81 12.45
N SER A 11 -12.78 -5.82 13.19
CA SER A 11 -12.05 -6.33 14.36
C SER A 11 -10.71 -6.97 14.00
N ALA A 12 -10.59 -7.58 12.82
CA ALA A 12 -9.31 -8.06 12.30
C ALA A 12 -8.37 -6.89 11.94
N LEU A 13 -8.88 -5.83 11.28
CA LEU A 13 -8.09 -4.64 10.99
C LEU A 13 -7.55 -3.98 12.26
N HIS A 14 -8.42 -3.73 13.25
CA HIS A 14 -8.00 -3.18 14.56
C HIS A 14 -6.96 -4.06 15.25
N HIS A 15 -7.16 -5.39 15.26
CA HIS A 15 -6.19 -6.33 15.82
C HIS A 15 -4.82 -6.20 15.13
N ASN A 16 -4.79 -6.22 13.79
CA ASN A 16 -3.56 -6.12 13.02
C ASN A 16 -2.84 -4.79 13.28
N MET A 17 -3.58 -3.68 13.30
CA MET A 17 -3.05 -2.34 13.57
C MET A 17 -2.44 -2.25 14.97
N LYS A 18 -3.09 -2.83 16.00
CA LYS A 18 -2.52 -2.93 17.37
C LYS A 18 -1.22 -3.73 17.39
N VAL A 19 -1.19 -4.88 16.71
CA VAL A 19 0.01 -5.73 16.63
C VAL A 19 1.15 -4.98 15.96
N ILE A 20 0.88 -4.27 14.87
CA ILE A 20 1.86 -3.44 14.16
C ILE A 20 2.36 -2.30 15.05
N ARG A 21 1.45 -1.58 15.71
CA ARG A 21 1.81 -0.47 16.61
C ARG A 21 2.70 -0.96 17.75
N SER A 22 2.41 -2.13 18.31
CA SER A 22 3.18 -2.74 19.40
C SER A 22 4.55 -3.27 18.96
N ARG A 23 4.75 -3.51 17.66
CA ARG A 23 6.03 -3.97 17.11
C ARG A 23 7.07 -2.85 17.04
N LEU A 24 6.62 -1.61 16.89
CA LEU A 24 7.46 -0.44 16.65
C LEU A 24 7.61 0.39 17.93
N PRO A 25 8.79 0.99 18.20
CA PRO A 25 8.99 1.94 19.28
C PRO A 25 7.97 3.09 19.22
N ALA A 26 7.64 3.68 20.37
CA ALA A 26 6.57 4.68 20.49
C ALA A 26 6.86 5.95 19.67
N GLU A 27 8.14 6.31 19.54
CA GLU A 27 8.63 7.43 18.76
C GLU A 27 8.52 7.23 17.24
N VAL A 28 8.42 5.98 16.77
CA VAL A 28 8.28 5.69 15.34
C VAL A 28 6.84 5.95 14.94
N ARG A 29 6.63 6.97 14.09
CA ARG A 29 5.32 7.26 13.49
C ARG A 29 4.96 6.20 12.46
N ILE A 30 3.67 6.02 12.19
CA ILE A 30 3.19 5.02 11.22
C ILE A 30 2.18 5.64 10.28
N LEU A 31 2.41 5.45 8.98
CA LEU A 31 1.43 5.70 7.93
C LEU A 31 0.60 4.45 7.67
N ALA A 32 -0.71 4.61 7.54
CA ALA A 32 -1.59 3.55 7.05
C ALA A 32 -1.58 3.55 5.52
N THR A 33 -0.94 2.55 4.89
CA THR A 33 -0.95 2.46 3.42
C THR A 33 -2.27 1.91 2.89
N VAL A 34 -3.15 2.85 2.51
CA VAL A 34 -4.54 2.62 2.10
C VAL A 34 -4.79 2.86 0.59
N LYS A 35 -3.73 2.88 -0.22
CA LYS A 35 -3.84 2.91 -1.69
C LYS A 35 -4.68 1.75 -2.25
N ALA A 36 -5.12 1.89 -3.50
CA ALA A 36 -5.96 0.94 -4.21
C ALA A 36 -7.21 0.57 -3.39
N ASN A 37 -7.90 1.59 -2.88
CA ASN A 37 -9.05 1.44 -1.99
C ASN A 37 -8.75 0.53 -0.77
N ALA A 38 -7.64 0.81 -0.08
CA ALA A 38 -7.07 -0.04 0.96
C ALA A 38 -6.92 -1.51 0.53
N TYR A 39 -6.27 -1.74 -0.61
CA TYR A 39 -6.08 -3.08 -1.18
C TYR A 39 -7.43 -3.83 -1.32
N GLY A 40 -8.48 -3.10 -1.71
CA GLY A 40 -9.86 -3.61 -1.84
C GLY A 40 -10.67 -3.71 -0.52
N HIS A 41 -10.14 -3.24 0.61
CA HIS A 41 -10.83 -3.31 1.91
C HIS A 41 -11.68 -2.07 2.25
N GLY A 42 -11.57 -0.99 1.48
CA GLY A 42 -12.24 0.28 1.77
C GLY A 42 -11.30 1.29 2.42
N ALA A 43 -10.83 2.29 1.66
CA ALA A 43 -9.84 3.27 2.11
C ALA A 43 -10.29 4.06 3.34
N VAL A 44 -11.48 4.66 3.27
CA VAL A 44 -12.02 5.52 4.34
C VAL A 44 -12.12 4.79 5.67
N ARG A 45 -12.77 3.61 5.71
CA ARG A 45 -12.93 2.85 6.94
C ARG A 45 -11.62 2.31 7.49
N THR A 46 -10.70 1.91 6.60
CA THR A 46 -9.38 1.42 7.02
C THR A 46 -8.55 2.53 7.62
N LEU A 47 -8.53 3.73 7.02
CA LEU A 47 -7.78 4.85 7.57
C LEU A 47 -8.36 5.30 8.91
N GLN A 48 -9.70 5.39 9.03
CA GLN A 48 -10.36 5.70 10.30
C GLN A 48 -9.91 4.74 11.42
N ALA A 49 -9.99 3.43 11.18
CA ALA A 49 -9.54 2.42 12.14
C ALA A 49 -8.04 2.57 12.47
N ALA A 50 -7.20 2.89 11.48
CA ALA A 50 -5.77 3.08 11.71
C ALA A 50 -5.48 4.27 12.63
N LEU A 51 -6.17 5.40 12.42
CA LEU A 51 -6.03 6.59 13.27
C LEU A 51 -6.45 6.30 14.73
N GLU A 52 -7.53 5.54 14.91
CA GLU A 52 -8.00 5.08 16.24
C GLU A 52 -6.95 4.20 16.95
N GLU A 53 -6.13 3.47 16.19
CA GLU A 53 -5.07 2.60 16.71
C GLU A 53 -3.68 3.27 16.76
N GLY A 54 -3.64 4.61 16.67
CA GLY A 54 -2.42 5.39 16.88
C GLY A 54 -1.52 5.54 15.65
N PHE A 55 -2.03 5.30 14.45
CA PHE A 55 -1.38 5.72 13.21
C PHE A 55 -1.54 7.23 13.06
N CYS A 56 -0.55 7.91 12.52
CA CYS A 56 -0.55 9.38 12.49
C CYS A 56 -1.09 9.97 11.18
N ALA A 57 -1.19 9.16 10.11
CA ALA A 57 -1.49 9.63 8.77
C ALA A 57 -1.81 8.48 7.80
N GLY A 58 -2.35 8.81 6.64
CA GLY A 58 -2.57 7.87 5.53
C GLY A 58 -1.47 7.98 4.46
N SER A 59 -1.28 6.91 3.69
CA SER A 59 -0.52 6.97 2.44
C SER A 59 -1.25 6.28 1.29
N VAL A 60 -1.32 6.94 0.15
CA VAL A 60 -2.01 6.51 -1.08
C VAL A 60 -1.04 6.46 -2.26
N ALA A 61 -1.44 5.89 -3.40
CA ALA A 61 -0.60 5.83 -4.59
C ALA A 61 -0.71 7.09 -5.43
N ARG A 62 -1.94 7.59 -5.61
CA ARG A 62 -2.26 8.69 -6.53
C ARG A 62 -2.93 9.86 -5.83
N ILE A 63 -2.97 11.01 -6.49
CA ILE A 63 -3.58 12.24 -5.96
C ILE A 63 -5.09 12.07 -5.78
N GLU A 64 -5.78 11.40 -6.70
CA GLU A 64 -7.24 11.18 -6.63
C GLU A 64 -7.63 10.36 -5.40
N GLU A 65 -6.82 9.36 -5.05
CA GLU A 65 -7.02 8.58 -3.83
C GLU A 65 -6.85 9.45 -2.57
N GLY A 66 -5.99 10.46 -2.63
CA GLY A 66 -5.82 11.44 -1.55
C GLY A 66 -7.00 12.41 -1.46
N GLN A 67 -7.54 12.85 -2.60
CA GLN A 67 -8.74 13.67 -2.68
C GLN A 67 -9.96 12.93 -2.11
N GLU A 68 -10.14 11.64 -2.43
CA GLU A 68 -11.20 10.82 -1.84
C GLU A 68 -11.16 10.83 -0.30
N LEU A 69 -9.96 10.79 0.29
CA LEU A 69 -9.80 10.89 1.74
C LEU A 69 -10.14 12.29 2.27
N ARG A 70 -9.83 13.36 1.53
CA ARG A 70 -10.23 14.73 1.90
C ARG A 70 -11.73 14.92 1.83
N GLU A 71 -12.37 14.42 0.77
CA GLU A 71 -13.83 14.43 0.62
C GLU A 71 -14.53 13.64 1.72
N ALA A 72 -13.90 12.56 2.21
CA ALA A 72 -14.37 11.81 3.37
C ALA A 72 -14.15 12.52 4.71
N GLY A 73 -13.54 13.71 4.73
CA GLY A 73 -13.37 14.56 5.91
C GLY A 73 -12.08 14.35 6.71
N PHE A 74 -11.11 13.58 6.20
CA PHE A 74 -9.85 13.39 6.91
C PHE A 74 -8.99 14.65 6.90
N THR A 75 -8.58 15.11 8.09
CA THR A 75 -7.67 16.25 8.29
C THR A 75 -6.25 15.84 8.67
N CYS A 76 -6.00 14.56 8.93
CA CYS A 76 -4.65 14.04 9.17
C CYS A 76 -3.76 14.22 7.92
N PRO A 77 -2.42 14.19 8.05
CA PRO A 77 -1.55 14.18 6.87
C PRO A 77 -1.86 12.99 5.96
N VAL A 78 -1.76 13.22 4.64
CA VAL A 78 -1.90 12.18 3.61
C VAL A 78 -0.72 12.29 2.66
N TYR A 79 -0.01 11.18 2.50
CA TYR A 79 1.18 11.07 1.66
C TYR A 79 0.82 10.36 0.36
N THR A 80 1.17 10.93 -0.80
CA THR A 80 1.16 10.16 -2.05
C THR A 80 2.51 9.45 -2.20
N LEU A 81 2.51 8.30 -2.88
CA LEU A 81 3.70 7.45 -3.05
C LEU A 81 4.17 7.34 -4.51
N GLY A 82 3.34 7.76 -5.46
CA GLY A 82 3.70 7.95 -6.87
C GLY A 82 4.02 9.41 -7.16
N LEU A 83 4.99 9.66 -8.04
CA LEU A 83 5.31 11.00 -8.52
C LEU A 83 4.08 11.62 -9.20
N PRO A 84 3.76 12.89 -8.91
CA PRO A 84 2.65 13.57 -9.56
C PRO A 84 2.99 13.91 -11.01
N LEU A 85 2.01 13.81 -11.89
CA LEU A 85 2.09 14.46 -13.20
C LEU A 85 1.96 15.98 -13.04
N PRO A 86 2.54 16.79 -13.94
CA PRO A 86 2.41 18.26 -13.88
C PRO A 86 0.97 18.76 -13.75
N GLU A 87 0.03 18.14 -14.46
CA GLU A 87 -1.40 18.46 -14.42
C GLU A 87 -2.10 18.08 -13.11
N GLU A 88 -1.52 17.19 -12.31
CA GLU A 88 -2.09 16.74 -11.03
C GLU A 88 -1.56 17.58 -9.85
N MET A 89 -0.41 18.24 -9.99
CA MET A 89 0.27 18.96 -8.90
C MET A 89 -0.63 19.96 -8.18
N GLU A 90 -1.41 20.72 -8.94
CA GLU A 90 -2.35 21.71 -8.40
C GLU A 90 -3.44 21.06 -7.56
N ALA A 91 -3.99 19.93 -8.01
CA ALA A 91 -4.98 19.15 -7.26
C ALA A 91 -4.38 18.58 -5.96
N GLY A 92 -3.12 18.12 -6.01
CA GLY A 92 -2.40 17.64 -4.82
C GLY A 92 -2.12 18.75 -3.79
N ILE A 93 -1.78 19.95 -4.26
CA ILE A 93 -1.60 21.14 -3.41
C ILE A 93 -2.94 21.57 -2.78
N GLU A 94 -4.00 21.64 -3.58
CA GLU A 94 -5.32 22.03 -3.09
C GLU A 94 -5.82 21.07 -1.99
N ALA A 95 -5.59 19.77 -2.16
CA ALA A 95 -5.92 18.73 -1.20
C ALA A 95 -4.93 18.61 -0.01
N ASP A 96 -3.94 19.50 0.12
CA ASP A 96 -2.93 19.48 1.19
C ASP A 96 -2.26 18.10 1.33
N LEU A 97 -1.88 17.50 0.21
CA LEU A 97 -1.17 16.23 0.15
C LEU A 97 0.34 16.45 0.30
N THR A 98 1.03 15.50 0.92
CA THR A 98 2.51 15.44 0.88
C THR A 98 2.95 14.57 -0.28
N MET A 99 3.52 15.20 -1.31
CA MET A 99 3.83 14.54 -2.59
C MET A 99 5.29 14.09 -2.68
N PRO A 100 5.60 12.96 -3.35
CA PRO A 100 6.97 12.59 -3.59
C PRO A 100 7.53 13.43 -4.74
N VAL A 101 8.81 13.78 -4.65
CA VAL A 101 9.58 14.43 -5.72
C VAL A 101 10.91 13.74 -5.90
N ASP A 102 11.44 13.80 -7.13
CA ASP A 102 12.80 13.46 -7.47
C ASP A 102 13.35 14.44 -8.52
N ASP A 103 14.48 14.12 -9.12
CA ASP A 103 15.16 14.92 -10.14
C ASP A 103 14.43 14.98 -11.49
N THR A 104 13.42 14.14 -11.70
CA THR A 104 12.59 14.11 -12.92
C THR A 104 11.35 15.00 -12.85
N VAL A 105 10.94 15.40 -11.63
CA VAL A 105 9.77 16.25 -11.42
C VAL A 105 10.04 17.69 -11.84
N ASP A 106 9.09 18.32 -12.54
CA ASP A 106 9.13 19.75 -12.85
C ASP A 106 8.86 20.60 -11.59
N LEU A 107 9.92 20.81 -10.81
CA LEU A 107 9.88 21.62 -9.58
C LEU A 107 9.48 23.09 -9.84
N CYS A 108 9.77 23.63 -11.02
CA CYS A 108 9.35 24.99 -11.39
C CYS A 108 7.83 25.06 -11.61
N ALA A 109 7.24 24.04 -12.24
CA ALA A 109 5.79 23.93 -12.34
C ALA A 109 5.14 23.77 -10.96
N LEU A 110 5.71 22.92 -10.10
CA LEU A 110 5.21 22.70 -8.75
C LEU A 110 5.24 23.98 -7.89
N ASP A 111 6.35 24.72 -7.91
CA ASP A 111 6.51 25.97 -7.15
C ASP A 111 5.54 27.05 -7.65
N ARG A 112 5.39 27.22 -8.97
CA ARG A 112 4.41 28.15 -9.55
C ARG A 112 2.96 27.76 -9.24
N ALA A 113 2.63 26.48 -9.25
CA ALA A 113 1.30 26.00 -8.88
C ALA A 113 1.00 26.31 -7.41
N ALA A 114 1.98 26.13 -6.52
CA ALA A 114 1.85 26.46 -5.11
C ALA A 114 1.69 27.98 -4.89
N GLU A 115 2.50 28.79 -5.57
CA GLU A 115 2.40 30.26 -5.57
C GLU A 115 1.01 30.72 -6.03
N ALA A 116 0.53 30.22 -7.17
CA ALA A 116 -0.76 30.58 -7.74
C ALA A 116 -1.94 30.26 -6.81
N ARG A 117 -1.80 29.23 -5.96
CA ARG A 117 -2.78 28.82 -4.96
C ARG A 117 -2.60 29.52 -3.60
N GLY A 118 -1.55 30.33 -3.44
CA GLY A 118 -1.19 30.92 -2.15
C GLY A 118 -0.90 29.87 -1.07
N LYS A 119 -0.43 28.68 -1.48
CA LYS A 119 -0.13 27.54 -0.61
C LYS A 119 1.35 27.18 -0.64
N THR A 120 1.75 26.26 0.23
CA THR A 120 3.07 25.64 0.21
C THR A 120 2.92 24.17 -0.19
N ALA A 121 3.59 23.77 -1.27
CA ALA A 121 3.67 22.37 -1.67
C ALA A 121 4.55 21.59 -0.67
N ARG A 122 3.95 20.64 0.03
CA ARG A 122 4.67 19.76 0.96
C ARG A 122 5.19 18.56 0.20
N VAL A 123 6.49 18.29 0.28
CA VAL A 123 7.12 17.22 -0.49
C VAL A 123 7.98 16.28 0.33
N MET A 124 8.16 15.06 -0.15
CA MET A 124 9.22 14.14 0.30
C MET A 124 10.14 13.78 -0.87
N ILE A 125 11.45 13.80 -0.66
CA ILE A 125 12.40 13.36 -1.67
C ILE A 125 12.41 11.83 -1.73
N ALA A 126 12.04 11.26 -2.87
CA ALA A 126 12.19 9.82 -3.12
C ALA A 126 13.64 9.53 -3.53
N VAL A 127 14.26 8.52 -2.90
CA VAL A 127 15.63 8.07 -3.21
C VAL A 127 15.60 6.63 -3.70
N ASP A 128 16.15 6.38 -4.89
CA ASP A 128 16.24 5.03 -5.44
C ASP A 128 17.52 4.32 -5.02
N THR A 129 17.40 3.49 -3.99
CA THR A 129 18.51 2.72 -3.43
C THR A 129 18.67 1.34 -4.06
N GLY A 130 17.82 0.97 -5.03
CA GLY A 130 17.85 -0.32 -5.72
C GLY A 130 16.49 -0.95 -6.00
N MET A 131 15.38 -0.22 -5.84
CA MET A 131 14.07 -0.66 -6.33
C MET A 131 13.94 -0.42 -7.84
N ASN A 132 14.69 0.56 -8.37
CA ASN A 132 14.76 0.93 -9.78
C ASN A 132 13.37 1.24 -10.36
N ARG A 133 12.62 2.13 -9.68
CA ARG A 133 11.26 2.50 -10.08
C ARG A 133 11.01 4.01 -10.13
N ILE A 134 11.31 4.71 -9.03
CA ILE A 134 11.25 6.17 -8.89
C ILE A 134 12.29 6.60 -7.86
N GLY A 135 12.68 7.87 -7.89
CA GLY A 135 13.58 8.46 -6.92
C GLY A 135 14.93 8.82 -7.51
N VAL A 136 15.52 9.88 -6.96
CA VAL A 136 16.86 10.33 -7.31
C VAL A 136 17.88 9.26 -6.88
N HIS A 137 18.95 9.11 -7.65
CA HIS A 137 20.04 8.24 -7.22
C HIS A 137 20.75 8.81 -5.98
N PRO A 138 21.26 7.96 -5.07
CA PRO A 138 21.95 8.40 -3.86
C PRO A 138 23.06 9.42 -4.13
N GLU A 139 23.87 9.18 -5.16
CA GLU A 139 24.97 10.05 -5.59
C GLU A 139 24.53 11.44 -6.07
N ASP A 140 23.31 11.58 -6.58
CA ASP A 140 22.75 12.83 -7.10
C ASP A 140 21.91 13.59 -6.05
N THR A 141 21.79 13.02 -4.85
CA THR A 141 20.92 13.55 -3.78
C THR A 141 21.37 14.93 -3.30
N ASP A 142 22.67 15.19 -3.19
CA ASP A 142 23.21 16.50 -2.77
C ASP A 142 22.83 17.60 -3.78
N ALA A 143 22.92 17.29 -5.08
CA ALA A 143 22.57 18.22 -6.14
C ALA A 143 21.07 18.56 -6.11
N LEU A 144 20.20 17.55 -5.97
CA LEU A 144 18.76 17.78 -5.82
C LEU A 144 18.45 18.58 -4.54
N TRP A 145 19.03 18.20 -3.40
CA TRP A 145 18.83 18.89 -2.12
C TRP A 145 19.21 20.38 -2.21
N GLY A 146 20.38 20.69 -2.78
CA GLY A 146 20.80 22.06 -3.01
C GLY A 146 19.87 22.83 -3.96
N LYS A 147 19.35 22.17 -5.00
CA LYS A 147 18.37 22.75 -5.94
C LYS A 147 17.05 23.10 -5.23
N MET A 148 16.58 22.29 -4.27
CA MET A 148 15.33 22.53 -3.55
C MET A 148 15.31 23.88 -2.82
N GLY A 149 16.47 24.36 -2.34
CA GLY A 149 16.57 25.65 -1.64
C GLY A 149 16.26 26.89 -2.49
N ARG A 150 16.03 26.73 -3.80
CA ARG A 150 15.69 27.82 -4.73
C ARG A 150 14.20 28.09 -4.86
N PHE A 151 13.35 27.22 -4.31
CA PHE A 151 11.90 27.27 -4.46
C PHE A 151 11.26 27.75 -3.16
N SER A 152 10.57 28.90 -3.23
CA SER A 152 10.02 29.57 -2.03
C SER A 152 8.71 28.95 -1.56
N HIS A 153 8.01 28.22 -2.43
CA HIS A 153 6.69 27.65 -2.16
C HIS A 153 6.74 26.12 -2.03
N ILE A 154 7.93 25.53 -1.97
CA ILE A 154 8.12 24.10 -1.73
C ILE A 154 8.75 23.87 -0.35
N GLN A 155 8.12 23.03 0.46
CA GLN A 155 8.63 22.60 1.76
C GLN A 155 9.00 21.11 1.71
N VAL A 156 10.30 20.81 1.80
CA VAL A 156 10.78 19.44 1.94
C VAL A 156 10.55 18.96 3.38
N CYS A 157 9.57 18.07 3.53
CA CYS A 157 9.12 17.56 4.82
C CYS A 157 9.79 16.23 5.20
N GLY A 158 10.55 15.62 4.28
CA GLY A 158 11.20 14.34 4.53
C GLY A 158 11.82 13.70 3.30
N THR A 159 12.28 12.47 3.48
CA THR A 159 12.78 11.59 2.43
C THR A 159 12.36 10.15 2.67
N PHE A 160 12.27 9.38 1.60
CA PHE A 160 11.99 7.96 1.69
C PHE A 160 12.68 7.14 0.62
N THR A 161 12.89 5.88 0.92
CA THR A 161 13.23 4.85 -0.07
C THR A 161 12.25 3.67 0.04
N HIS A 162 12.38 2.69 -0.85
CA HIS A 162 11.60 1.46 -0.82
C HIS A 162 12.50 0.23 -0.97
N MET A 163 12.42 -0.68 0.01
CA MET A 163 13.21 -1.90 -0.02
C MET A 163 12.56 -2.96 -0.91
N ALA A 164 13.32 -3.47 -1.88
CA ALA A 164 12.87 -4.41 -2.89
C ALA A 164 12.78 -5.86 -2.38
N THR A 165 13.64 -6.22 -1.42
CA THR A 165 13.84 -7.61 -0.96
C THR A 165 13.69 -7.77 0.55
N ALA A 166 13.01 -6.83 1.21
CA ALA A 166 12.83 -6.88 2.67
C ALA A 166 12.03 -8.11 3.15
N ASP A 167 11.27 -8.74 2.26
CA ASP A 167 10.44 -9.93 2.45
C ASP A 167 11.17 -11.25 2.15
N HIS A 168 12.43 -11.22 1.74
CA HIS A 168 13.26 -12.41 1.58
C HIS A 168 13.81 -12.91 2.92
N LYS A 169 14.23 -14.18 2.98
CA LYS A 169 14.90 -14.72 4.18
C LYS A 169 16.24 -14.01 4.44
N ASP A 170 17.08 -13.92 3.40
CA ASP A 170 18.32 -13.17 3.42
C ASP A 170 18.04 -11.67 3.24
N LYS A 171 18.50 -10.87 4.21
CA LYS A 171 18.31 -9.41 4.22
C LYS A 171 19.48 -8.64 3.62
N GLY A 172 20.52 -9.30 3.12
CA GLY A 172 21.75 -8.65 2.66
C GLY A 172 21.52 -7.57 1.59
N ALA A 173 20.65 -7.82 0.61
CA ALA A 173 20.30 -6.82 -0.40
C ALA A 173 19.52 -5.64 0.18
N ALA A 174 18.53 -5.89 1.04
CA ALA A 174 17.76 -4.84 1.72
C ALA A 174 18.65 -3.99 2.65
N LEU A 175 19.61 -4.59 3.36
CA LEU A 175 20.56 -3.86 4.20
C LEU A 175 21.49 -2.97 3.37
N ARG A 176 21.97 -3.43 2.21
CA ARG A 176 22.73 -2.58 1.27
C ARG A 176 21.91 -1.41 0.73
N GLN A 177 20.60 -1.61 0.50
CA GLN A 177 19.72 -0.48 0.16
C GLN A 177 19.66 0.55 1.28
N LEU A 178 19.64 0.12 2.56
CA LEU A 178 19.69 1.04 3.70
C LEU A 178 21.04 1.76 3.82
N ASP A 179 22.17 1.09 3.52
CA ASP A 179 23.47 1.75 3.49
C ASP A 179 23.50 2.90 2.47
N ARG A 180 22.98 2.66 1.26
CA ARG A 180 22.83 3.69 0.23
C ARG A 180 21.83 4.78 0.62
N PHE A 181 20.80 4.44 1.39
CA PHE A 181 19.84 5.42 1.90
C PHE A 181 20.47 6.32 2.95
N ASP A 182 21.29 5.77 3.84
CA ASP A 182 22.01 6.52 4.87
C ASP A 182 23.04 7.48 4.23
N GLU A 183 23.71 7.05 3.16
CA GLU A 183 24.56 7.92 2.34
C GLU A 183 23.77 9.11 1.77
N ALA A 184 22.66 8.87 1.09
CA ALA A 184 21.79 9.92 0.55
C ALA A 184 21.28 10.87 1.66
N LEU A 185 20.85 10.32 2.79
CA LEU A 185 20.36 11.09 3.95
C LEU A 185 21.45 12.00 4.53
N SER A 186 22.73 11.61 4.47
CA SER A 186 23.84 12.41 4.99
C SER A 186 24.03 13.75 4.26
N HIS A 187 23.55 13.86 3.02
CA HIS A 187 23.55 15.09 2.23
C HIS A 187 22.41 16.05 2.59
N MET A 188 21.36 15.56 3.26
CA MET A 188 20.17 16.34 3.59
C MET A 188 20.29 16.95 4.99
N LYS A 189 20.52 18.25 5.09
CA LYS A 189 20.53 18.96 6.39
C LYS A 189 19.11 19.11 6.92
N HIS A 190 18.77 18.42 8.00
CA HIS A 190 17.40 18.37 8.50
C HIS A 190 17.32 18.48 10.03
N ASP A 191 16.13 18.84 10.54
CA ASP A 191 15.83 18.91 11.97
C ASP A 191 15.01 17.69 12.44
N GLY A 192 14.61 17.69 13.71
CA GLY A 192 13.82 16.59 14.30
C GLY A 192 12.40 16.42 13.73
N GLY A 193 11.88 17.38 12.96
CA GLY A 193 10.57 17.30 12.30
C GLY A 193 10.60 16.55 10.95
N PHE A 194 11.79 16.32 10.39
CA PHE A 194 11.97 15.71 9.08
C PHE A 194 11.62 14.22 9.09
N ALA A 195 10.72 13.81 8.19
CA ALA A 195 10.30 12.42 8.08
C ALA A 195 11.34 11.59 7.30
N VAL A 196 11.84 10.52 7.90
CA VAL A 196 12.75 9.56 7.26
C VAL A 196 12.07 8.21 7.25
N SER A 197 11.89 7.62 6.06
CA SER A 197 11.02 6.46 5.91
C SER A 197 11.56 5.41 4.93
N ALA A 198 11.79 4.19 5.40
CA ALA A 198 12.20 3.07 4.54
C ALA A 198 11.32 1.82 4.72
N ALA A 199 10.86 1.56 5.94
CA ALA A 199 10.11 0.36 6.29
C ALA A 199 8.77 0.25 5.55
N ASN A 200 8.68 -0.70 4.62
CA ASN A 200 7.40 -1.30 4.22
C ASN A 200 6.97 -2.36 5.25
N SER A 201 5.90 -3.11 4.97
CA SER A 201 5.42 -4.18 5.86
C SER A 201 6.52 -5.16 6.27
N ALA A 202 7.38 -5.59 5.33
CA ALA A 202 8.44 -6.55 5.63
C ALA A 202 9.56 -5.93 6.48
N GLY A 203 9.88 -4.65 6.24
CA GLY A 203 10.78 -3.88 7.09
C GLY A 203 10.29 -3.75 8.54
N VAL A 204 8.98 -3.49 8.72
CA VAL A 204 8.35 -3.45 10.06
C VAL A 204 8.52 -4.78 10.80
N VAL A 205 8.36 -5.90 10.11
CA VAL A 205 8.43 -7.22 10.73
C VAL A 205 9.88 -7.61 11.06
N ASP A 206 10.80 -7.49 10.10
CA ASP A 206 12.10 -8.17 10.15
C ASP A 206 13.33 -7.25 10.23
N ILE A 207 13.21 -5.95 9.96
CA ILE A 207 14.38 -5.06 9.78
C ILE A 207 14.27 -3.80 10.65
N PRO A 208 14.60 -3.85 11.96
CA PRO A 208 14.54 -2.70 12.86
C PRO A 208 15.25 -1.44 12.37
N ARG A 209 16.41 -1.59 11.70
CA ARG A 209 17.15 -0.47 11.09
C ARG A 209 16.33 0.33 10.08
N SER A 210 15.34 -0.28 9.42
CA SER A 210 14.52 0.39 8.39
C SER A 210 13.42 1.31 8.95
N TRP A 211 13.16 1.27 10.26
CA TRP A 211 12.03 1.97 10.86
C TRP A 211 12.21 3.49 10.88
N TYR A 212 13.46 3.95 11.02
CA TYR A 212 13.81 5.37 11.20
C TYR A 212 12.80 6.08 12.11
N ASN A 213 12.11 7.13 11.65
CA ASN A 213 11.07 7.82 12.42
C ASN A 213 9.68 7.74 11.78
N LEU A 214 9.53 7.02 10.66
CA LEU A 214 8.27 6.86 9.94
C LEU A 214 8.21 5.51 9.19
N ALA A 215 7.30 4.62 9.59
CA ALA A 215 7.04 3.36 8.91
C ALA A 215 5.80 3.42 8.00
N ARG A 216 5.79 2.63 6.91
CA ARG A 216 4.70 2.57 5.91
C ARG A 216 4.20 1.13 5.68
N PRO A 217 3.64 0.46 6.70
CA PRO A 217 3.03 -0.84 6.52
C PRO A 217 1.80 -0.76 5.60
N GLY A 218 1.70 -1.74 4.71
CA GLY A 218 0.54 -1.94 3.83
C GLY A 218 -0.06 -3.31 4.02
N ILE A 219 0.49 -4.33 3.35
CA ILE A 219 -0.11 -5.68 3.28
C ILE A 219 -0.43 -6.31 4.66
N ILE A 220 0.35 -5.99 5.70
CA ILE A 220 0.16 -6.52 7.06
C ILE A 220 -1.03 -5.87 7.80
N LEU A 221 -1.49 -4.69 7.38
CA LEU A 221 -2.74 -4.09 7.90
C LEU A 221 -3.93 -5.03 7.66
N TYR A 222 -3.90 -5.75 6.55
CA TYR A 222 -4.99 -6.59 6.04
C TYR A 222 -4.90 -8.05 6.49
N GLY A 223 -3.92 -8.36 7.35
CA GLY A 223 -3.80 -9.68 7.95
C GLY A 223 -2.93 -10.67 7.17
N ILE A 224 -2.16 -10.18 6.20
CA ILE A 224 -1.39 -11.00 5.28
C ILE A 224 0.10 -10.80 5.56
N GLN A 225 0.83 -11.90 5.76
CA GLN A 225 2.29 -11.85 5.89
C GLN A 225 2.90 -11.41 4.56
N PRO A 226 3.97 -10.58 4.56
CA PRO A 226 4.56 -10.12 3.30
C PRO A 226 5.12 -11.27 2.45
N SER A 227 5.63 -12.33 3.10
CA SER A 227 6.21 -13.50 2.45
C SER A 227 6.27 -14.67 3.42
N ASP A 228 6.25 -15.89 2.89
CA ASP A 228 6.31 -17.11 3.69
C ASP A 228 7.72 -17.49 4.15
N VAL A 229 8.75 -16.93 3.50
CA VAL A 229 10.17 -17.26 3.78
C VAL A 229 10.83 -16.28 4.74
N MET A 230 10.09 -15.30 5.26
CA MET A 230 10.58 -14.34 6.25
C MET A 230 10.98 -15.01 7.57
N THR A 231 11.82 -14.31 8.36
CA THR A 231 12.37 -14.87 9.60
C THR A 231 11.35 -14.78 10.74
N ASN A 232 10.71 -13.63 10.90
CA ASN A 232 9.67 -13.43 11.89
C ASN A 232 8.29 -13.35 11.24
N ARG A 233 7.27 -13.55 12.06
CA ARG A 233 5.86 -13.37 11.70
C ARG A 233 5.16 -12.60 12.82
N LEU A 234 4.15 -11.83 12.45
CA LEU A 234 3.25 -11.19 13.41
C LEU A 234 1.98 -12.04 13.56
N ASP A 235 1.33 -11.99 14.73
CA ASP A 235 0.01 -12.60 14.94
C ASP A 235 -1.06 -11.77 14.22
N LEU A 236 -1.22 -12.03 12.92
CA LEU A 236 -2.11 -11.28 12.03
C LEU A 236 -3.36 -12.08 11.70
N ARG A 237 -4.49 -11.38 11.54
CA ARG A 237 -5.79 -11.94 11.21
C ARG A 237 -6.25 -11.44 9.84
N PRO A 238 -6.47 -12.33 8.84
CA PRO A 238 -7.02 -11.94 7.54
C PRO A 238 -8.31 -11.14 7.70
N ALA A 239 -8.35 -9.96 7.08
CA ALA A 239 -9.48 -9.04 7.23
C ALA A 239 -10.56 -9.22 6.16
N MET A 240 -10.25 -9.88 5.03
CA MET A 240 -11.19 -10.04 3.91
C MET A 240 -11.70 -11.48 3.79
N SER A 241 -12.98 -11.62 3.47
CA SER A 241 -13.58 -12.87 3.00
C SER A 241 -14.46 -12.61 1.79
N LEU A 242 -14.32 -13.43 0.75
CA LEU A 242 -15.20 -13.42 -0.41
C LEU A 242 -16.29 -14.47 -0.20
N VAL A 243 -17.56 -14.04 -0.19
CA VAL A 243 -18.71 -14.90 0.09
C VAL A 243 -19.65 -14.90 -1.10
N SER A 244 -20.15 -16.08 -1.46
CA SER A 244 -21.20 -16.27 -2.46
C SER A 244 -22.19 -17.34 -1.97
N HIS A 245 -23.28 -17.53 -2.71
CA HIS A 245 -24.32 -18.50 -2.38
C HIS A 245 -24.61 -19.42 -3.56
N VAL A 246 -24.90 -20.68 -3.26
CA VAL A 246 -25.36 -21.64 -4.26
C VAL A 246 -26.74 -21.21 -4.74
N VAL A 247 -26.86 -20.91 -6.03
CA VAL A 247 -28.11 -20.51 -6.67
C VAL A 247 -28.76 -21.63 -7.47
N HIS A 248 -27.97 -22.66 -7.81
CA HIS A 248 -28.47 -23.81 -8.55
C HIS A 248 -27.67 -25.05 -8.18
N VAL A 249 -28.37 -26.18 -8.04
CA VAL A 249 -27.78 -27.50 -7.85
C VAL A 249 -28.43 -28.43 -8.85
N GLN A 250 -27.61 -29.20 -9.55
CA GLN A 250 -28.07 -30.23 -10.47
C GLN A 250 -27.19 -31.47 -10.38
N THR A 251 -27.70 -32.57 -10.91
CA THR A 251 -26.90 -33.76 -11.18
C THR A 251 -26.28 -33.60 -12.57
N LEU A 252 -24.97 -33.79 -12.67
CA LEU A 252 -24.23 -33.94 -13.91
C LEU A 252 -23.95 -35.44 -14.06
N HIS A 253 -24.47 -36.05 -15.13
CA HIS A 253 -24.34 -37.48 -15.39
C HIS A 253 -22.98 -37.80 -16.03
N LYS A 254 -22.53 -39.05 -15.87
CA LYS A 254 -21.30 -39.54 -16.49
C LYS A 254 -21.29 -39.26 -18.00
N GLY A 255 -20.21 -38.64 -18.48
CA GLY A 255 -20.02 -38.27 -19.89
C GLY A 255 -20.52 -36.88 -20.26
N GLU A 256 -21.26 -36.20 -19.40
CA GLU A 256 -21.69 -34.81 -19.62
C GLU A 256 -20.56 -33.82 -19.33
N ALA A 257 -20.52 -32.73 -20.10
CA ALA A 257 -19.53 -31.67 -19.97
C ALA A 257 -20.13 -30.41 -19.31
N VAL A 258 -19.29 -29.62 -18.62
CA VAL A 258 -19.70 -28.36 -17.99
C VAL A 258 -18.77 -27.19 -18.37
N GLY A 259 -19.37 -26.01 -18.47
CA GLY A 259 -18.68 -24.75 -18.77
C GLY A 259 -18.34 -24.56 -20.24
N TYR A 260 -17.86 -23.36 -20.57
CA TYR A 260 -17.47 -23.01 -21.94
C TYR A 260 -16.38 -23.95 -22.46
N GLY A 261 -16.57 -24.46 -23.69
CA GLY A 261 -15.65 -25.40 -24.32
C GLY A 261 -15.68 -26.82 -23.75
N GLY A 262 -16.53 -27.11 -22.75
CA GLY A 262 -16.68 -28.45 -22.19
C GLY A 262 -15.38 -29.00 -21.58
N THR A 263 -14.54 -28.14 -21.01
CA THR A 263 -13.19 -28.50 -20.54
C THR A 263 -13.17 -29.47 -19.35
N PHE A 264 -14.31 -29.63 -18.67
CA PHE A 264 -14.53 -30.68 -17.68
C PHE A 264 -15.63 -31.61 -18.18
N VAL A 265 -15.37 -32.92 -18.15
CA VAL A 265 -16.33 -33.99 -18.47
C VAL A 265 -16.43 -34.90 -17.26
N ALA A 266 -17.66 -35.18 -16.82
CA ALA A 266 -17.91 -36.01 -15.63
C ALA A 266 -17.51 -37.47 -15.87
N ASP A 267 -16.68 -38.02 -14.99
CA ASP A 267 -16.26 -39.43 -15.00
C ASP A 267 -17.26 -40.38 -14.31
N ARG A 268 -18.16 -39.80 -13.50
CA ARG A 268 -19.27 -40.43 -12.79
C ARG A 268 -20.41 -39.43 -12.57
N ASP A 269 -21.59 -39.94 -12.24
CA ASP A 269 -22.70 -39.09 -11.80
C ASP A 269 -22.30 -38.33 -10.53
N MET A 270 -22.47 -37.00 -10.56
CA MET A 270 -22.08 -36.12 -9.46
C MET A 270 -23.01 -34.91 -9.33
N LYS A 271 -23.02 -34.29 -8.16
CA LYS A 271 -23.71 -33.01 -7.97
C LYS A 271 -22.79 -31.87 -8.38
N THR A 272 -23.34 -30.93 -9.13
CA THR A 272 -22.70 -29.65 -9.44
C THR A 272 -23.49 -28.51 -8.83
N ALA A 273 -22.80 -27.44 -8.46
CA ALA A 273 -23.39 -26.24 -7.88
C ALA A 273 -22.93 -25.01 -8.66
N THR A 274 -23.86 -24.11 -8.93
CA THR A 274 -23.58 -22.81 -9.55
C THR A 274 -23.62 -21.72 -8.48
N ILE A 275 -22.62 -20.84 -8.51
CA ILE A 275 -22.54 -19.63 -7.68
C ILE A 275 -22.46 -18.40 -8.61
N PRO A 276 -23.13 -17.28 -8.26
CA PRO A 276 -23.17 -16.08 -9.11
C PRO A 276 -21.95 -15.19 -8.85
N ILE A 277 -20.77 -15.68 -9.22
CA ILE A 277 -19.52 -14.92 -9.22
C ILE A 277 -18.66 -15.36 -10.40
N GLY A 278 -18.06 -14.41 -11.10
CA GLY A 278 -17.24 -14.68 -12.27
C GLY A 278 -16.07 -13.73 -12.42
N TYR A 279 -15.43 -13.79 -13.59
CA TYR A 279 -14.21 -13.01 -13.86
C TYR A 279 -14.46 -11.50 -13.92
N ALA A 280 -15.68 -11.07 -14.24
CA ALA A 280 -16.06 -9.65 -14.18
C ALA A 280 -16.06 -9.11 -12.74
N ASP A 281 -16.21 -9.99 -11.74
CA ASP A 281 -16.12 -9.68 -10.31
C ASP A 281 -14.70 -9.82 -9.76
N GLY A 282 -13.72 -10.17 -10.61
CA GLY A 282 -12.34 -10.44 -10.22
C GLY A 282 -12.01 -11.92 -9.94
N TYR A 283 -12.98 -12.84 -10.03
CA TYR A 283 -12.71 -14.28 -9.92
C TYR A 283 -12.22 -14.86 -11.26
N LEU A 284 -10.90 -14.78 -11.47
CA LEU A 284 -10.29 -14.95 -12.78
C LEU A 284 -10.48 -16.34 -13.39
N ARG A 285 -10.68 -16.39 -14.72
CA ARG A 285 -10.74 -17.63 -15.53
C ARG A 285 -9.51 -18.53 -15.36
N ALA A 286 -8.37 -17.97 -14.96
CA ALA A 286 -7.14 -18.72 -14.70
C ALA A 286 -7.27 -19.73 -13.54
N GLN A 287 -8.29 -19.55 -12.68
CA GLN A 287 -8.60 -20.43 -11.55
C GLN A 287 -9.51 -21.61 -11.91
N SER A 288 -9.99 -21.69 -13.16
CA SER A 288 -10.77 -22.83 -13.65
C SER A 288 -10.03 -24.15 -13.41
N ASN A 289 -10.70 -25.12 -12.80
CA ASN A 289 -10.15 -26.44 -12.44
C ASN A 289 -8.94 -26.41 -11.48
N LYS A 290 -8.66 -25.27 -10.81
CA LYS A 290 -7.53 -25.12 -9.87
C LYS A 290 -7.94 -24.63 -8.49
N ALA A 291 -9.06 -23.92 -8.39
CA ALA A 291 -9.51 -23.33 -7.15
C ALA A 291 -10.54 -24.23 -6.44
N ASP A 292 -10.39 -24.31 -5.12
CA ASP A 292 -11.40 -24.85 -4.22
C ASP A 292 -12.16 -23.71 -3.55
N ILE A 293 -13.42 -23.99 -3.19
CA ILE A 293 -14.23 -23.13 -2.32
C ILE A 293 -14.67 -23.93 -1.09
N LEU A 294 -15.27 -23.27 -0.11
CA LEU A 294 -15.87 -23.94 1.05
C LEU A 294 -17.39 -23.89 0.96
N ILE A 295 -18.05 -25.05 1.03
CA ILE A 295 -19.50 -25.18 1.18
C ILE A 295 -19.78 -25.92 2.49
N GLY A 296 -20.44 -25.26 3.44
CA GLY A 296 -20.71 -25.85 4.77
C GLY A 296 -19.44 -26.24 5.54
N GLY A 297 -18.33 -25.52 5.33
CA GLY A 297 -17.03 -25.79 5.96
C GLY A 297 -16.22 -26.92 5.31
N LYS A 298 -16.68 -27.48 4.19
CA LYS A 298 -15.98 -28.54 3.44
C LYS A 298 -15.54 -28.03 2.08
N ARG A 299 -14.37 -28.50 1.63
CA ARG A 299 -13.91 -28.36 0.23
C ARG A 299 -14.71 -29.30 -0.66
#